data_AF-A0AAX2FCA7-F1
#
_entry.id   AF-A0AAX2FCA7-F1
#
_cell.length_a   1.000
_cell.length_b   1.000
_cell.length_c   1.000
_cell.angle_alpha   90.00
_cell.angle_beta   90.00
_cell.angle_gamma   90.00
#
_symmetry.space_group_name_H-M   'P 1'
#
loop_
_entity.id
_entity.type
_entity.pdbx_description
1 polymer ?
#
loop_
_entity_poly.entity_id
_entity_poly.type
_entity_poly.pdbx_seq_one_letter_code
_entity_poly.pdbx_strand_id
1 'polypeptide(L)'
;NPVVTVGVYDTSKPGTISVQVTATDNTGNSSTVTVTVKVVEKEEEKDTEAPVITVKQGVTVHVGDKLSPESLVSVKDNKDPNPVVTVGVYDTSKPGTISVQVTATDKVGNSSTETVNVIVLEKEKPEQKPEQKPEQKTAGTTSKEQDNGLLASNFNGVAK
;
A
#
# COMPACT_ATOMS: atom_id res chain seq x y z
N ASN A 1 -60.39 -8.37 -18.66
CA ASN A 1 -59.96 -8.02 -17.28
C ASN A 1 -59.75 -6.53 -17.23
N PRO A 2 -60.22 -5.84 -16.19
CA PRO A 2 -59.98 -4.41 -16.05
C PRO A 2 -58.48 -4.11 -15.94
N VAL A 3 -58.08 -2.95 -16.45
CA VAL A 3 -56.73 -2.39 -16.32
C VAL A 3 -56.66 -1.57 -15.04
N VAL A 4 -55.63 -1.80 -14.23
CA VAL A 4 -55.37 -1.03 -13.01
C VAL A 4 -54.23 -0.06 -13.28
N THR A 5 -54.44 1.21 -12.94
CA THR A 5 -53.43 2.26 -13.00
C THR A 5 -53.21 2.85 -11.62
N VAL A 6 -51.94 3.10 -11.30
CA VAL A 6 -51.52 3.72 -10.04
C VAL A 6 -51.08 5.14 -10.35
N GLY A 7 -51.66 6.12 -9.64
CA GLY A 7 -51.28 7.52 -9.76
C GLY A 7 -49.86 7.77 -9.29
N VAL A 8 -49.31 8.93 -9.66
CA VAL A 8 -47.97 9.33 -9.22
C VAL A 8 -47.94 9.48 -7.69
N TYR A 9 -46.87 8.99 -7.08
CA TYR A 9 -46.62 9.10 -5.64
C TYR A 9 -45.15 9.40 -5.38
N ASP A 10 -44.85 9.99 -4.22
CA ASP A 10 -43.48 10.33 -3.80
C ASP A 10 -43.16 9.63 -2.48
N THR A 11 -42.08 8.85 -2.45
CA THR A 11 -41.56 8.18 -1.26
C THR A 11 -40.20 8.71 -0.83
N SER A 12 -39.80 9.90 -1.30
CA SER A 12 -38.50 10.52 -0.99
C SER A 12 -38.37 10.96 0.46
N LYS A 13 -39.48 11.13 1.18
CA LYS A 13 -39.52 11.54 2.59
C LYS A 13 -40.43 10.63 3.42
N PRO A 14 -40.06 10.34 4.68
CA PRO A 14 -40.95 9.66 5.61
C PRO A 14 -42.22 10.48 5.86
N GLY A 15 -43.34 9.80 6.08
CA GLY A 15 -44.64 10.43 6.32
C GLY A 15 -45.80 9.62 5.78
N THR A 16 -46.98 10.22 5.76
CA THR A 16 -48.17 9.61 5.18
C THR A 16 -48.44 10.21 3.82
N ILE A 17 -48.61 9.38 2.81
CA ILE A 17 -48.94 9.78 1.43
C ILE A 17 -50.28 9.20 1.00
N SER A 18 -50.92 9.85 0.04
CA SER A 18 -52.15 9.40 -0.58
C SER A 18 -51.87 8.95 -2.01
N VAL A 19 -52.20 7.70 -2.34
CA VAL A 19 -52.00 7.10 -3.67
C VAL A 19 -53.35 6.85 -4.31
N GLN A 20 -53.58 7.38 -5.51
CA GLN A 20 -54.80 7.07 -6.26
C GLN A 20 -54.62 5.77 -7.05
N VAL A 21 -55.63 4.90 -6.99
CA VAL A 21 -55.68 3.67 -7.77
C VAL A 21 -56.97 3.67 -8.58
N THR A 22 -56.85 3.53 -9.90
CA THR A 22 -57.98 3.55 -10.83
C THR A 22 -58.07 2.23 -11.57
N ALA A 23 -59.21 1.55 -11.48
CA ALA A 23 -59.53 0.36 -12.26
C ALA A 23 -60.47 0.74 -13.41
N THR A 24 -60.14 0.35 -14.64
CA THR A 24 -60.93 0.62 -15.85
C THR A 24 -61.29 -0.69 -16.55
N ASP A 25 -62.58 -0.97 -16.76
CA ASP A 25 -63.02 -2.15 -17.48
C ASP A 25 -62.81 -2.05 -19.01
N ASN A 26 -63.04 -3.15 -19.73
CA ASN A 26 -62.84 -3.20 -21.18
C ASN A 26 -63.80 -2.30 -21.98
N THR A 27 -64.85 -1.81 -21.33
CA THR A 27 -65.84 -0.88 -21.91
C THR A 27 -65.59 0.58 -21.54
N GLY A 28 -64.51 0.84 -20.78
CA GLY A 28 -64.08 2.19 -20.39
C GLY A 28 -64.68 2.70 -19.08
N ASN A 29 -65.48 1.90 -18.36
CA ASN A 29 -65.98 2.33 -17.05
C ASN A 29 -64.84 2.28 -16.04
N SER A 30 -64.73 3.33 -15.22
CA SER A 30 -63.64 3.46 -14.26
C SER A 30 -64.11 3.81 -12.87
N SER A 31 -63.39 3.29 -11.87
CA SER A 31 -63.57 3.60 -10.46
C SER A 31 -62.21 3.94 -9.85
N THR A 32 -62.16 5.01 -9.05
CA THR A 32 -60.93 5.49 -8.40
C THR A 32 -61.07 5.45 -6.89
N VAL A 33 -60.03 4.98 -6.20
CA VAL A 33 -59.93 4.99 -4.73
C VAL A 33 -58.62 5.64 -4.30
N THR A 34 -58.64 6.30 -3.15
CA THR A 34 -57.43 6.82 -2.50
C THR A 34 -56.97 5.86 -1.41
N VAL A 35 -55.72 5.42 -1.49
CA VAL A 35 -55.05 4.57 -0.50
C VAL A 35 -54.08 5.40 0.30
N THR A 36 -54.22 5.37 1.62
CA THR A 36 -53.27 6.01 2.54
C THR A 36 -52.11 5.06 2.79
N VAL A 37 -50.89 5.48 2.44
CA VAL A 37 -49.65 4.71 2.61
C VAL A 37 -48.76 5.42 3.61
N LYS A 38 -48.24 4.67 4.58
CA LYS A 38 -47.22 5.16 5.51
C LYS A 38 -45.84 4.87 4.93
N VAL A 39 -45.13 5.92 4.53
CA VAL A 39 -43.71 5.88 4.19
C VAL A 39 -42.94 5.96 5.50
N VAL A 40 -42.22 4.89 5.82
CA VAL A 40 -41.35 4.85 7.00
C VAL A 40 -39.95 5.30 6.60
N GLU A 41 -39.24 5.91 7.55
CA GLU A 41 -37.82 6.17 7.36
C GLU A 41 -37.10 4.85 7.14
N LYS A 42 -36.26 4.81 6.12
CA LYS A 42 -35.41 3.64 5.88
C LYS A 42 -34.36 3.66 6.98
N GLU A 43 -34.51 2.77 7.96
CA GLU A 43 -33.44 2.52 8.92
C GLU A 43 -32.26 1.92 8.16
N GLU A 44 -31.16 2.65 8.07
CA GLU A 44 -29.90 2.04 7.64
C GLU A 44 -29.48 1.07 8.73
N GLU A 45 -29.20 -0.17 8.34
CA GLU A 45 -28.65 -1.14 9.26
C GLU A 45 -27.36 -0.58 9.85
N LYS A 46 -27.35 -0.38 11.17
CA LYS A 46 -26.15 0.05 11.88
C LYS A 46 -25.02 -0.92 11.57
N ASP A 47 -23.84 -0.35 11.42
CA ASP A 47 -22.65 -1.17 11.39
C ASP A 47 -22.25 -1.53 12.83
N THR A 48 -21.93 -2.80 13.03
CA THR A 48 -21.56 -3.38 14.33
C THR A 48 -20.38 -4.33 14.20
N GLU A 49 -19.92 -4.60 12.98
CA GLU A 49 -18.82 -5.51 12.73
C GLU A 49 -17.52 -4.71 12.70
N ALA A 50 -16.45 -5.30 13.21
CA ALA A 50 -15.12 -4.69 13.12
C ALA A 50 -14.44 -5.08 11.80
N PRO A 51 -13.48 -4.28 11.32
CA PRO A 51 -12.68 -4.66 10.17
C PRO A 51 -11.98 -6.01 10.40
N VAL A 52 -11.91 -6.82 9.35
CA VAL A 52 -11.16 -8.08 9.34
C VAL A 52 -9.74 -7.83 8.86
N ILE A 53 -8.76 -8.11 9.74
CA ILE A 53 -7.34 -8.01 9.42
C ILE A 53 -6.82 -9.38 8.97
N THR A 54 -6.17 -9.44 7.82
CA THR A 54 -5.43 -10.62 7.34
C THR A 54 -3.93 -10.33 7.37
N VAL A 55 -3.21 -11.07 8.19
CA VAL A 55 -1.75 -10.90 8.37
C VAL A 55 -0.98 -11.51 7.20
N LYS A 56 -0.04 -10.74 6.64
CA LYS A 56 0.91 -11.25 5.62
C LYS A 56 1.98 -12.11 6.28
N GLN A 57 2.31 -13.21 5.61
CA GLN A 57 3.30 -14.16 6.09
C GLN A 57 4.69 -13.85 5.53
N GLY A 58 5.74 -14.17 6.29
CA GLY A 58 7.12 -14.08 5.82
C GLY A 58 7.63 -12.65 5.56
N VAL A 59 7.09 -11.66 6.29
CA VAL A 59 7.54 -10.28 6.16
C VAL A 59 9.00 -10.17 6.60
N THR A 60 9.84 -9.67 5.71
CA THR A 60 11.28 -9.48 5.93
C THR A 60 11.66 -8.04 5.57
N VAL A 61 12.53 -7.44 6.39
CA VAL A 61 13.09 -6.09 6.17
C VAL A 61 14.55 -6.04 6.63
N HIS A 62 15.31 -5.02 6.27
CA HIS A 62 16.67 -4.84 6.78
C HIS A 62 16.71 -3.92 8.00
N VAL A 63 17.81 -3.96 8.74
CA VAL A 63 18.04 -3.08 9.90
C VAL A 63 17.82 -1.60 9.54
N GLY A 64 16.93 -0.95 10.27
CA GLY A 64 16.58 0.47 10.13
C GLY A 64 15.53 0.78 9.07
N ASP A 65 14.98 -0.23 8.38
CA ASP A 65 13.87 -0.03 7.45
C ASP A 65 12.58 0.33 8.21
N LYS A 66 11.72 1.09 7.54
CA LYS A 66 10.38 1.43 8.06
C LYS A 66 9.36 0.41 7.58
N LEU A 67 8.40 0.10 8.45
CA LEU A 67 7.25 -0.74 8.11
C LEU A 67 6.07 0.12 7.68
N SER A 68 5.42 -0.28 6.59
CA SER A 68 4.16 0.27 6.13
C SER A 68 3.01 -0.69 6.46
N PRO A 69 1.81 -0.20 6.82
CA PRO A 69 0.68 -1.07 7.12
C PRO A 69 0.38 -2.08 6.00
N GLU A 70 0.52 -1.67 4.75
CA GLU A 70 0.25 -2.49 3.56
C GLU A 70 1.29 -3.59 3.37
N SER A 71 2.51 -3.42 3.91
CA SER A 71 3.52 -4.50 3.94
C SER A 71 3.22 -5.58 4.99
N LEU A 72 2.40 -5.26 5.99
CA LEU A 72 2.12 -6.11 7.14
C LEU A 72 0.78 -6.86 7.01
N VAL A 73 -0.25 -6.20 6.51
CA VAL A 73 -1.62 -6.73 6.52
C VAL A 73 -2.40 -6.36 5.25
N SER A 74 -3.53 -7.03 5.05
CA SER A 74 -4.65 -6.52 4.26
C SER A 74 -5.89 -6.43 5.13
N VAL A 75 -6.71 -5.40 4.96
CA VAL A 75 -7.90 -5.14 5.77
C VAL A 75 -9.13 -5.07 4.88
N LYS A 76 -10.25 -5.63 5.35
CA LYS A 76 -11.57 -5.50 4.73
C LYS A 76 -12.61 -5.25 5.80
N ASP A 77 -13.68 -4.57 5.43
CA ASP A 77 -14.82 -4.33 6.31
C ASP A 77 -16.12 -4.46 5.50
N ASN A 78 -17.24 -4.72 6.19
CA ASN A 78 -18.55 -4.98 5.56
C ASN A 78 -19.23 -3.68 5.06
N LYS A 79 -19.01 -2.53 5.71
CA LYS A 79 -19.71 -1.26 5.43
C LYS A 79 -18.77 -0.03 5.37
N ASP A 80 -17.48 -0.22 5.61
CA ASP A 80 -16.42 0.77 5.39
C ASP A 80 -15.42 0.31 4.30
N PRO A 81 -15.40 0.94 3.12
CA PRO A 81 -14.44 0.59 2.08
C PRO A 81 -12.99 0.97 2.42
N ASN A 82 -12.75 1.86 3.40
CA ASN A 82 -11.41 2.34 3.74
C ASN A 82 -11.21 2.45 5.27
N PRO A 83 -11.13 1.33 6.01
CA PRO A 83 -10.81 1.38 7.43
C PRO A 83 -9.44 2.01 7.69
N VAL A 84 -9.32 2.76 8.78
CA VAL A 84 -8.06 3.37 9.21
C VAL A 84 -7.17 2.30 9.83
N VAL A 85 -5.96 2.13 9.30
CA VAL A 85 -4.98 1.17 9.81
C VAL A 85 -3.86 1.90 10.53
N THR A 86 -3.58 1.47 11.76
CA THR A 86 -2.50 1.99 12.60
C THR A 86 -1.52 0.89 12.94
N VAL A 87 -0.23 1.23 12.90
CA VAL A 87 0.86 0.31 13.24
C VAL A 87 1.39 0.73 14.61
N GLY A 88 1.43 -0.22 15.53
CA GLY A 88 1.95 -0.03 16.88
C GLY A 88 3.46 0.25 16.89
N VAL A 89 4.01 0.44 18.08
CA VAL A 89 5.45 0.68 18.24
C VAL A 89 6.24 -0.57 17.84
N TYR A 90 7.33 -0.38 17.09
CA TYR A 90 8.25 -1.42 16.67
C TYR A 90 9.69 -0.91 16.65
N ASP A 91 10.66 -1.83 16.63
CA ASP A 91 12.09 -1.50 16.55
C ASP A 91 12.78 -2.40 15.52
N THR A 92 13.24 -1.80 14.42
CA THR A 92 14.04 -2.49 13.38
C THR A 92 15.54 -2.19 13.50
N SER A 93 16.00 -1.62 14.62
CA SER A 93 17.40 -1.24 14.81
C SER A 93 18.36 -2.43 14.97
N LYS A 94 17.83 -3.62 15.25
CA LYS A 94 18.60 -4.84 15.45
C LYS A 94 18.01 -5.99 14.62
N PRO A 95 18.86 -6.89 14.10
CA PRO A 95 18.42 -8.11 13.46
C PRO A 95 17.67 -9.01 14.44
N GLY A 96 16.74 -9.81 13.91
CA GLY A 96 15.93 -10.75 14.67
C GLY A 96 14.45 -10.66 14.33
N THR A 97 13.64 -11.48 15.00
CA THR A 97 12.18 -11.45 14.83
C THR A 97 11.56 -10.47 15.81
N ILE A 98 10.72 -9.56 15.31
CA ILE A 98 9.94 -8.62 16.10
C ILE A 98 8.44 -8.89 15.92
N SER A 99 7.66 -8.58 16.94
CA SER A 99 6.20 -8.62 16.88
C SER A 99 5.64 -7.20 16.79
N VAL A 100 4.86 -6.93 15.75
CA VAL A 100 4.28 -5.62 15.46
C VAL A 100 2.77 -5.72 15.55
N GLN A 101 2.16 -4.94 16.44
CA GLN A 101 0.71 -4.85 16.50
C GLN A 101 0.17 -3.94 15.39
N VAL A 102 -0.92 -4.36 14.76
CA VAL A 102 -1.64 -3.57 13.76
C VAL A 102 -3.11 -3.53 14.16
N THR A 103 -3.67 -2.33 14.23
CA THR A 103 -5.08 -2.08 14.59
C THR A 103 -5.80 -1.46 13.39
N ALA A 104 -6.97 -1.99 13.05
CA ALA A 104 -7.85 -1.43 12.04
C ALA A 104 -9.14 -0.94 12.70
N THR A 105 -9.56 0.28 12.37
CA THR A 105 -10.76 0.93 12.90
C THR A 105 -11.63 1.45 11.76
N ASP A 106 -12.90 1.09 11.74
CA ASP A 106 -13.86 1.60 10.76
C ASP A 106 -14.31 3.04 11.09
N LYS A 107 -15.10 3.63 10.18
CA LYS A 107 -15.67 4.97 10.31
C LYS A 107 -16.62 5.17 11.51
N VAL A 108 -17.19 4.10 12.08
CA VAL A 108 -18.12 4.16 13.22
C VAL A 108 -17.47 3.79 14.55
N GLY A 109 -16.20 3.39 14.54
CA GLY A 109 -15.37 3.10 15.70
C GLY A 109 -15.19 1.60 16.02
N ASN A 110 -15.77 0.68 15.25
CA ASN A 110 -15.49 -0.74 15.47
C ASN A 110 -14.03 -1.03 15.12
N SER A 111 -13.35 -1.85 15.94
CA SER A 111 -11.91 -2.06 15.80
C SER A 111 -11.50 -3.51 16.04
N SER A 112 -10.46 -3.94 15.32
CA SER A 112 -9.77 -5.21 15.52
C SER A 112 -8.26 -4.99 15.60
N THR A 113 -7.52 -5.93 16.18
CA THR A 113 -6.06 -5.83 16.34
C THR A 113 -5.42 -7.19 16.15
N GLU A 114 -4.35 -7.23 15.36
CA GLU A 114 -3.58 -8.44 15.09
C GLU A 114 -2.08 -8.20 15.31
N THR A 115 -1.34 -9.29 15.54
CA THR A 115 0.12 -9.25 15.69
C THR A 115 0.80 -9.86 14.48
N VAL A 116 1.75 -9.13 13.90
CA VAL A 116 2.54 -9.55 12.74
C VAL A 116 3.96 -9.85 13.17
N ASN A 117 4.49 -11.03 12.81
CA ASN A 117 5.89 -11.37 13.01
C ASN A 117 6.70 -10.88 11.81
N VAL A 118 7.69 -10.03 12.07
CA VAL A 118 8.58 -9.45 11.04
C VAL A 118 10.01 -9.89 11.32
N ILE A 119 10.69 -10.38 10.30
CA ILE A 119 12.10 -10.77 10.37
C ILE A 119 12.96 -9.59 9.92
N VAL A 120 13.80 -9.09 10.81
CA VAL A 120 14.78 -8.03 10.53
C VAL A 120 16.12 -8.69 10.19
N LEU A 121 16.60 -8.48 8.98
CA LEU A 121 17.87 -8.98 8.46
C LEU A 121 18.99 -7.97 8.69
N GLU A 122 20.21 -8.47 8.87
CA GLU A 122 21.41 -7.63 8.90
C GLU A 122 21.55 -6.83 7.60
N LYS A 123 22.08 -5.61 7.69
CA LYS A 123 22.49 -4.88 6.49
C LYS A 123 23.76 -5.53 5.96
N GLU A 124 23.76 -5.86 4.67
CA GLU A 124 24.97 -6.31 4.00
C GLU A 124 26.05 -5.24 4.15
N LYS A 125 27.24 -5.66 4.61
CA LYS A 125 28.39 -4.78 4.69
C LYS A 125 28.78 -4.41 3.24
N PRO A 126 28.94 -3.12 2.91
CA PRO A 126 29.39 -2.76 1.57
C PRO A 126 30.73 -3.45 1.29
N GLU A 127 30.81 -4.19 0.19
CA GLU A 127 32.02 -4.87 -0.24
C GLU A 127 33.16 -3.85 -0.30
N GLN A 128 34.19 -4.04 0.52
CA GLN A 128 35.41 -3.27 0.39
C GLN A 128 36.10 -3.74 -0.89
N LYS A 129 36.08 -2.91 -1.93
CA LYS A 129 36.96 -3.09 -3.09
C LYS A 129 38.40 -3.22 -2.56
N PRO A 130 39.20 -4.22 -2.98
CA PRO A 130 40.56 -4.38 -2.47
C PRO A 130 41.35 -3.10 -2.73
N GLU A 131 41.81 -2.43 -1.66
CA GLU A 131 42.79 -1.37 -1.77
C GLU A 131 44.06 -1.95 -2.41
N GLN A 132 44.43 -1.44 -3.58
CA GLN A 132 45.73 -1.76 -4.16
C GLN A 132 46.79 -1.18 -3.24
N LYS A 133 47.51 -2.06 -2.54
CA LYS A 133 48.71 -1.72 -1.79
C LYS A 133 49.71 -1.01 -2.73
N PRO A 134 50.34 0.11 -2.33
CA PRO A 134 51.40 0.71 -3.14
C PRO A 134 52.55 -0.29 -3.29
N GLU A 135 52.89 -0.66 -4.53
CA GLU A 135 54.08 -1.47 -4.80
C GLU A 135 55.34 -0.71 -4.36
N GLN A 136 56.02 -1.28 -3.37
CA GLN A 136 57.33 -0.85 -2.93
C GLN A 136 58.35 -1.29 -4.00
N LYS A 137 58.86 -0.34 -4.79
CA LYS A 137 60.00 -0.58 -5.70
C LYS A 137 61.25 -0.86 -4.88
N THR A 138 61.64 -2.13 -4.84
CA THR A 138 62.95 -2.58 -4.34
C THR A 138 64.02 -2.30 -5.39
N ALA A 139 65.13 -1.69 -4.95
CA ALA A 139 66.32 -1.44 -5.75
C ALA A 139 67.01 -2.77 -6.13
N GLY A 140 67.36 -2.93 -7.40
CA GLY A 140 68.15 -4.04 -7.93
C GLY A 140 69.28 -3.51 -8.80
N THR A 141 70.48 -3.55 -8.24
CA THR A 141 71.78 -3.27 -8.84
C THR A 141 72.07 -4.19 -10.03
N THR A 142 72.64 -3.68 -11.12
CA THR A 142 73.22 -4.50 -12.21
C THR A 142 74.65 -4.04 -12.52
N SER A 143 75.57 -4.98 -12.54
CA SER A 143 77.00 -4.78 -12.81
C SER A 143 77.38 -5.45 -14.14
N LYS A 144 78.00 -4.65 -15.05
CA LYS A 144 79.03 -4.94 -16.09
C LYS A 144 78.67 -5.97 -17.20
N GLU A 145 79.13 -5.90 -18.45
CA GLU A 145 80.39 -5.38 -19.03
C GLU A 145 80.27 -5.16 -20.58
N GLN A 146 81.37 -4.67 -21.19
CA GLN A 146 81.63 -4.00 -22.50
C GLN A 146 81.36 -4.86 -23.77
N ASP A 147 81.28 -4.36 -25.02
CA ASP A 147 82.27 -3.61 -25.82
C ASP A 147 81.75 -3.27 -27.26
N ASN A 148 82.42 -2.28 -27.89
CA ASN A 148 82.54 -1.94 -29.32
C ASN A 148 81.46 -1.17 -30.10
N GLY A 149 81.83 0.07 -30.48
CA GLY A 149 81.98 0.38 -31.92
C GLY A 149 81.26 1.62 -32.48
N LEU A 150 82.09 2.50 -33.05
CA LEU A 150 81.86 3.45 -34.15
C LEU A 150 81.39 4.90 -33.86
N LEU A 151 82.35 5.77 -34.21
CA LEU A 151 82.29 7.20 -34.47
C LEU A 151 81.41 7.51 -35.70
N ALA A 152 80.55 8.54 -35.60
CA ALA A 152 80.34 9.49 -36.70
C ALA A 152 79.61 10.76 -36.21
N SER A 153 80.29 11.87 -36.49
CA SER A 153 79.97 13.30 -36.43
C SER A 153 78.71 13.77 -37.17
N ASN A 154 78.01 14.81 -36.67
CA ASN A 154 78.03 16.19 -37.23
C ASN A 154 76.83 17.09 -36.82
N PHE A 155 77.16 18.33 -36.38
CA PHE A 155 76.58 19.67 -36.71
C PHE A 155 75.07 19.97 -36.42
N ASN A 156 74.57 21.16 -36.04
CA ASN A 156 75.10 22.53 -35.83
C ASN A 156 74.03 23.46 -35.16
N GLY A 157 74.46 24.57 -34.53
CA GLY A 157 73.66 25.81 -34.24
C GLY A 157 73.18 25.95 -32.78
N VAL A 158 73.62 26.88 -31.89
CA VAL A 158 73.84 28.36 -31.93
C VAL A 158 72.52 29.09 -32.24
N ALA A 159 72.01 30.10 -31.55
CA ALA A 159 72.40 31.11 -30.53
C ALA A 159 71.08 31.55 -29.83
N LYS A 160 70.98 32.39 -28.79
CA LYS A 160 71.80 33.47 -28.22
C LYS A 160 71.31 33.71 -26.79
#